data_AF-A0A523YG78-F1
#
_entry.id   AF-A0A523YG78-F1
#
_cell.length_a   1.000
_cell.length_b   1.000
_cell.length_c   1.000
_cell.angle_alpha   90.00
_cell.angle_beta   90.00
_cell.angle_gamma   90.00
#
_symmetry.space_group_name_H-M   'P 1'
#
loop_
_entity.id
_entity.type
_entity.pdbx_description
1 polymer ?
#
loop_
_entity_poly.entity_id
_entity_poly.type
_entity_poly.pdbx_seq_one_letter_code
_entity_poly.pdbx_strand_id
1 'polypeptide(L)'
;MNEFLFKVDVDGHCWLDDHTLKISQSVWLNGMPEAELLERAMIIKEEAEASQIYNKGYFGTPQSGGALKLELVEGIFLSESGRIDVKKKGRRMTFPQLLHVANNIHPNFGIKYLVYRDLRLRGYVVKPCVDPLDFRVFPRGGSPSKTPSKYWVSALSERSIFDLKELRKHLSKAMQVKKELLLAVVDEESDLTYYLARVVKPKGKRGKKRKKPKAHSLLLEDRVMVMDEQEARALYEHGFYGKMIGSRLQLSLIETAYLLEKGMIEVKNAKTGRRIGLHSFLKKARKIQPDFGLRLKVFRDLEDKGVIVKTGFKYGSHFRAYTMDPHKAHAKYLVHAFSAGHKGMWPEVSRAVRVSHGVKKDILFGMVGKEIEYVALKRVRP
;
A
#
# COMPACT_ATOMS: atom_id res chain seq x y z
N MET A 1 -20.07 -6.13 -15.46
CA MET A 1 -19.44 -7.44 -15.71
C MET A 1 -19.01 -7.41 -17.15
N ASN A 2 -17.75 -7.07 -17.39
CA ASN A 2 -17.07 -7.37 -18.65
C ASN A 2 -15.91 -8.28 -18.20
N GLU A 3 -16.02 -9.57 -18.51
CA GLU A 3 -14.97 -10.56 -18.31
C GLU A 3 -13.83 -10.28 -19.30
N PHE A 4 -12.59 -10.27 -18.83
CA PHE A 4 -11.39 -10.29 -19.67
C PHE A 4 -10.63 -11.57 -19.34
N LEU A 5 -10.85 -12.62 -20.12
CA LEU A 5 -10.13 -13.88 -20.04
C LEU A 5 -9.10 -13.91 -21.18
N PHE A 6 -7.82 -14.07 -20.85
CA PHE A 6 -6.87 -14.65 -21.79
C PHE A 6 -7.21 -16.15 -21.90
N LYS A 7 -7.71 -16.61 -23.05
CA LYS A 7 -7.84 -18.05 -23.34
C LYS A 7 -6.67 -18.50 -24.21
N VAL A 8 -6.07 -19.62 -23.81
CA VAL A 8 -5.02 -20.33 -24.55
C VAL A 8 -5.68 -21.59 -25.13
N ASP A 9 -5.56 -21.79 -26.44
CA ASP A 9 -6.00 -23.02 -27.11
C ASP A 9 -5.07 -24.20 -26.73
N VAL A 10 -5.54 -25.44 -26.88
CA VAL A 10 -4.76 -26.69 -26.74
C VAL A 10 -3.47 -26.71 -27.58
N ASP A 11 -3.35 -25.87 -28.62
CA ASP A 11 -2.14 -25.71 -29.44
C ASP A 11 -1.25 -24.50 -29.07
N GLY A 12 -1.54 -23.78 -27.98
CA GLY A 12 -0.65 -22.73 -27.45
C GLY A 12 -0.66 -21.39 -28.20
N HIS A 13 -1.63 -21.16 -29.10
CA HIS A 13 -1.81 -19.87 -29.75
C HIS A 13 -2.59 -18.88 -28.87
N CYS A 14 -2.08 -17.67 -28.71
CA CYS A 14 -2.70 -16.59 -27.94
C CYS A 14 -3.32 -15.58 -28.93
N TRP A 15 -4.64 -15.37 -28.84
CA TRP A 15 -5.36 -14.36 -29.62
C TRP A 15 -6.05 -13.36 -28.67
N LEU A 16 -6.01 -12.08 -29.03
CA LEU A 16 -6.74 -11.00 -28.35
C LEU A 16 -8.15 -10.92 -28.94
N ASP A 17 -9.17 -10.94 -28.07
CA ASP A 17 -10.56 -10.67 -28.47
C ASP A 17 -10.68 -9.23 -29.00
N ASP A 18 -11.08 -9.10 -30.26
CA ASP A 18 -11.03 -7.87 -31.07
C ASP A 18 -12.24 -6.96 -30.83
N HIS A 19 -12.68 -6.85 -29.57
CA HIS A 19 -13.86 -6.07 -29.19
C HIS A 19 -13.53 -5.07 -28.08
N THR A 20 -12.75 -4.04 -28.44
CA THR A 20 -12.98 -2.62 -28.05
C THR A 20 -11.85 -1.70 -28.55
N LEU A 21 -11.77 -1.46 -29.86
CA LEU A 21 -11.02 -0.32 -30.41
C LEU A 21 -11.73 0.23 -31.68
N LYS A 22 -12.92 0.80 -31.52
CA LYS A 22 -13.35 1.88 -32.43
C LYS A 22 -12.72 3.19 -31.95
N ILE A 23 -11.39 3.28 -32.01
CA ILE A 23 -10.71 4.57 -32.10
C ILE A 23 -10.60 4.86 -33.59
N SER A 24 -11.22 5.96 -34.01
CA SER A 24 -11.33 6.35 -35.41
C SER A 24 -9.99 6.31 -36.13
N GLN A 25 -9.90 5.52 -37.21
CA GLN A 25 -8.81 5.57 -38.20
C GLN A 25 -8.73 6.92 -38.94
N SER A 26 -9.61 7.88 -38.67
CA SER A 26 -9.50 9.22 -39.23
C SER A 26 -8.60 10.10 -38.35
N VAL A 27 -7.42 10.42 -38.89
CA VAL A 27 -6.64 11.69 -38.82
C VAL A 27 -5.14 11.34 -38.83
N TRP A 28 -4.64 10.92 -39.99
CA TRP A 28 -3.22 11.04 -40.36
C TRP A 28 -3.15 11.36 -41.86
N LEU A 29 -3.35 12.63 -42.21
CA LEU A 29 -3.28 13.13 -43.60
C LEU A 29 -1.87 12.97 -44.22
N ASN A 30 -0.84 12.66 -43.43
CA ASN A 30 0.57 12.61 -43.84
C ASN A 30 1.25 11.24 -43.61
N GLY A 31 0.50 10.15 -43.45
CA GLY A 31 1.07 8.85 -43.06
C GLY A 31 1.34 8.74 -41.56
N MET A 32 1.60 7.52 -41.09
CA MET A 32 1.83 7.24 -39.67
C MET A 32 3.31 7.49 -39.33
N PRO A 33 3.62 8.23 -38.24
CA PRO A 33 5.00 8.50 -37.85
C PRO A 33 5.88 7.25 -37.74
N GLU A 34 7.13 7.34 -38.17
CA GLU A 34 8.08 6.22 -38.12
C GLU A 34 9.10 6.38 -36.99
N ALA A 35 9.26 5.34 -36.19
CA ALA A 35 10.25 5.25 -35.13
C ALA A 35 11.26 4.14 -35.41
N GLU A 36 12.55 4.44 -35.28
CA GLU A 36 13.62 3.45 -35.37
C GLU A 36 13.97 2.90 -33.98
N LEU A 37 13.83 1.59 -33.79
CA LEU A 37 14.25 0.89 -32.60
C LEU A 37 15.78 0.73 -32.59
N LEU A 38 16.42 1.47 -31.69
CA LEU A 38 17.82 1.30 -31.30
C LEU A 38 17.90 0.35 -30.10
N GLU A 39 19.11 0.11 -29.57
CA GLU A 39 19.33 -0.91 -28.53
C GLU A 39 18.42 -0.79 -27.30
N ARG A 40 18.15 0.43 -26.82
CA ARG A 40 17.39 0.67 -25.57
C ARG A 40 16.31 1.75 -25.67
N ALA A 41 16.07 2.28 -26.86
CA ALA A 41 15.12 3.37 -27.08
C ALA A 41 14.62 3.35 -28.52
N MET A 42 13.54 4.07 -28.79
CA MET A 42 13.04 4.30 -30.14
C MET A 42 13.22 5.78 -30.50
N ILE A 43 13.66 6.08 -31.71
CA ILE A 43 13.90 7.45 -32.18
C ILE A 43 12.97 7.77 -33.34
N ILE A 44 12.21 8.85 -33.22
CA ILE A 44 11.53 9.49 -34.36
C ILE A 44 12.46 10.62 -34.83
N LYS A 45 12.97 10.52 -36.06
CA LYS A 45 13.96 11.48 -36.58
C LYS A 45 13.31 12.73 -37.16
N GLU A 46 12.18 12.57 -37.84
CA GLU A 46 11.48 13.66 -38.51
C GLU A 46 10.87 14.65 -37.50
N GLU A 47 11.26 15.92 -37.59
CA GLU A 47 10.91 16.95 -36.62
C GLU A 47 9.39 17.20 -36.52
N ALA A 48 8.69 17.17 -37.65
CA ALA A 48 7.24 17.35 -37.70
C ALA A 48 6.50 16.21 -36.96
N GLU A 49 6.93 14.97 -37.20
CA GLU A 49 6.38 13.78 -36.55
C GLU A 49 6.69 13.76 -35.04
N ALA A 50 7.95 14.05 -34.69
CA ALA A 50 8.42 14.19 -33.32
C ALA A 50 7.58 15.23 -32.55
N SER A 51 7.39 16.41 -33.13
CA SER A 51 6.59 17.49 -32.55
C SER A 51 5.13 17.09 -32.38
N GLN A 52 4.54 16.41 -33.37
CA GLN A 52 3.16 15.91 -33.29
C GLN A 52 2.96 14.92 -32.13
N ILE A 53 3.86 13.95 -32.00
CA ILE A 53 3.80 12.95 -30.92
C ILE A 53 4.01 13.60 -29.55
N TYR A 54 4.97 14.53 -29.43
CA TYR A 54 5.24 15.23 -28.19
C TYR A 54 4.05 16.11 -27.77
N ASN A 55 3.48 16.91 -28.68
CA ASN A 55 2.42 17.86 -28.34
C ASN A 55 1.08 17.19 -28.00
N LYS A 56 0.76 16.03 -28.60
CA LYS A 56 -0.50 15.31 -28.34
C LYS A 56 -0.55 14.58 -26.98
N GLY A 57 0.58 14.30 -26.34
CA GLY A 57 0.55 13.53 -25.09
C GLY A 57 1.81 13.57 -24.25
N TYR A 58 2.76 14.45 -24.57
CA TYR A 58 4.07 14.52 -23.94
C TYR A 58 4.72 13.14 -23.88
N PHE A 59 4.84 12.46 -25.02
CA PHE A 59 5.62 11.23 -25.12
C PHE A 59 7.08 11.57 -25.40
N GLY A 60 8.01 10.80 -24.85
CA GLY A 60 9.43 10.93 -25.15
C GLY A 60 10.11 12.17 -24.58
N THR A 61 11.36 12.33 -24.99
CA THR A 61 12.24 13.45 -24.65
C THR A 61 12.79 14.04 -25.94
N PRO A 62 12.46 15.30 -26.26
CA PRO A 62 13.02 15.98 -27.43
C PRO A 62 14.55 15.97 -27.39
N GLN A 63 15.19 15.77 -28.54
CA GLN A 63 16.63 15.74 -28.72
C GLN A 63 17.10 16.97 -29.50
N SER A 64 18.40 17.25 -29.44
CA SER A 64 19.04 18.23 -30.34
C SER A 64 18.86 17.77 -31.80
N GLY A 65 18.40 18.67 -32.67
CA GLY A 65 18.15 18.36 -34.09
C GLY A 65 16.72 17.91 -34.42
N GLY A 66 15.74 18.20 -33.56
CA GLY A 66 14.31 18.00 -33.86
C GLY A 66 13.78 16.58 -33.61
N ALA A 67 14.67 15.60 -33.43
CA ALA A 67 14.28 14.22 -33.15
C ALA A 67 13.62 14.02 -31.77
N LEU A 68 12.81 12.97 -31.63
CA LEU A 68 12.19 12.57 -30.37
C LEU A 68 12.69 11.20 -29.93
N LYS A 69 13.27 11.12 -28.73
CA LYS A 69 13.64 9.86 -28.10
C LYS A 69 12.49 9.34 -27.23
N LEU A 70 11.98 8.15 -27.55
CA LEU A 70 10.99 7.42 -26.78
C LEU A 70 11.67 6.34 -25.95
N GLU A 71 11.31 6.24 -24.68
CA GLU A 71 11.61 5.04 -23.90
C GLU A 71 10.80 3.86 -24.44
N LEU A 72 11.29 2.62 -24.25
CA LEU A 72 10.64 1.42 -24.81
C LEU A 72 9.16 1.32 -24.40
N VAL A 73 8.83 1.64 -23.15
CA VAL A 73 7.44 1.62 -22.66
C VAL A 73 6.54 2.63 -23.38
N GLU A 74 7.08 3.80 -23.75
CA GLU A 74 6.34 4.84 -24.46
C GLU A 74 6.13 4.46 -25.91
N GLY A 75 7.19 3.99 -26.58
CA GLY A 75 7.14 3.59 -27.99
C GLY A 75 6.27 2.35 -28.23
N ILE A 76 6.35 1.36 -27.34
CA ILE A 76 5.50 0.16 -27.43
C ILE A 76 4.03 0.54 -27.27
N PHE A 77 3.69 1.42 -26.32
CA PHE A 77 2.32 1.91 -26.16
C PHE A 77 1.83 2.68 -27.39
N LEU A 78 2.67 3.56 -27.95
CA LEU A 78 2.34 4.30 -29.15
C LEU A 78 2.11 3.36 -30.36
N SER A 79 2.94 2.33 -30.49
CA SER A 79 2.81 1.31 -31.53
C SER A 79 1.55 0.46 -31.35
N GLU A 80 1.26 -0.03 -30.13
CA GLU A 80 0.02 -0.75 -29.80
C GLU A 80 -1.22 0.12 -30.12
N SER A 81 -1.15 1.42 -29.82
CA SER A 81 -2.24 2.37 -30.07
C SER A 81 -2.37 2.83 -31.53
N GLY A 82 -1.58 2.28 -32.46
CA GLY A 82 -1.61 2.66 -33.88
C GLY A 82 -1.21 4.11 -34.14
N ARG A 83 -0.29 4.66 -33.34
CA ARG A 83 0.18 6.05 -33.45
C ARG A 83 1.55 6.20 -34.07
N ILE A 84 2.34 5.13 -34.10
CA ILE A 84 3.67 5.08 -34.73
C ILE A 84 3.88 3.69 -35.35
N ASP A 85 4.69 3.63 -36.40
CA ASP A 85 5.28 2.38 -36.89
C ASP A 85 6.71 2.25 -36.37
N VAL A 86 7.08 1.06 -35.89
CA VAL A 86 8.42 0.82 -35.35
C VAL A 86 9.20 -0.06 -36.32
N LYS A 87 10.40 0.37 -36.71
CA LYS A 87 11.33 -0.39 -37.56
C LYS A 87 12.62 -0.71 -36.82
N LYS A 88 13.23 -1.87 -37.11
CA LYS A 88 14.59 -2.24 -36.67
C LYS A 88 15.37 -2.72 -37.89
N LYS A 89 16.49 -2.04 -38.22
CA LYS A 89 17.29 -2.33 -39.43
C LYS A 89 16.42 -2.39 -40.70
N GLY A 90 15.53 -1.41 -40.86
CA GLY A 90 14.60 -1.30 -41.99
C GLY A 90 13.39 -2.25 -41.97
N ARG A 91 13.31 -3.23 -41.06
CA ARG A 91 12.18 -4.16 -40.96
C ARG A 91 11.15 -3.68 -39.94
N ARG A 92 9.87 -3.71 -40.30
CA ARG A 92 8.76 -3.40 -39.39
C ARG A 92 8.74 -4.42 -38.25
N MET A 93 8.55 -3.94 -37.03
CA MET A 93 8.48 -4.72 -35.81
C MET A 93 7.02 -4.91 -35.40
N THR A 94 6.63 -6.14 -35.04
CA THR A 94 5.31 -6.42 -34.47
C THR A 94 5.31 -6.19 -32.95
N PHE A 95 4.13 -6.02 -32.36
CA PHE A 95 4.00 -5.86 -30.91
C PHE A 95 4.65 -7.00 -30.10
N PRO A 96 4.46 -8.30 -30.43
CA PRO A 96 5.17 -9.39 -29.76
C PRO A 96 6.70 -9.27 -29.85
N GLN A 97 7.24 -8.85 -31.00
CA GLN A 97 8.68 -8.67 -31.16
C GLN A 97 9.21 -7.50 -30.32
N LEU A 98 8.47 -6.40 -30.22
CA LEU A 98 8.83 -5.28 -29.37
C LEU A 98 8.80 -5.65 -27.88
N LEU A 99 7.78 -6.38 -27.44
CA LEU A 99 7.72 -6.91 -26.07
C LEU A 99 8.87 -7.87 -25.77
N HIS A 100 9.23 -8.74 -26.71
CA HIS A 100 10.37 -9.64 -26.55
C HIS A 100 11.68 -8.85 -26.33
N VAL A 101 11.92 -7.82 -27.16
CA VAL A 101 13.08 -6.92 -26.99
C VAL A 101 13.06 -6.26 -25.62
N ALA A 102 11.93 -5.69 -25.21
CA ALA A 102 11.83 -4.95 -23.96
C ALA A 102 11.99 -5.83 -22.71
N ASN A 103 11.44 -7.06 -22.71
CA ASN A 103 11.61 -8.01 -21.61
C ASN A 103 13.07 -8.49 -21.46
N ASN A 104 13.82 -8.59 -22.56
CA ASN A 104 15.24 -8.95 -22.51
C ASN A 104 16.13 -7.83 -21.96
N ILE A 105 15.67 -6.58 -22.04
CA ILE A 105 16.44 -5.40 -21.58
C ILE A 105 16.05 -5.01 -20.15
N HIS A 106 14.77 -5.04 -19.82
CA HIS A 106 14.25 -4.58 -18.55
C HIS A 106 13.54 -5.71 -17.79
N PRO A 107 14.08 -6.13 -16.63
CA PRO A 107 13.36 -7.03 -15.74
C PRO A 107 11.96 -6.49 -15.41
N ASN A 108 10.97 -7.39 -15.38
CA ASN A 108 9.57 -7.07 -15.11
C ASN A 108 8.96 -6.02 -16.05
N PHE A 109 9.45 -5.90 -17.29
CA PHE A 109 8.91 -4.94 -18.26
C PHE A 109 7.39 -5.09 -18.44
N GLY A 110 6.87 -6.32 -18.51
CA GLY A 110 5.42 -6.57 -18.62
C GLY A 110 4.60 -5.89 -17.51
N ILE A 111 5.03 -5.99 -16.25
CA ILE A 111 4.37 -5.34 -15.11
C ILE A 111 4.38 -3.82 -15.27
N LYS A 112 5.53 -3.24 -15.64
CA LYS A 112 5.66 -1.80 -15.89
C LYS A 112 4.77 -1.34 -17.05
N TYR A 113 4.72 -2.14 -18.11
CA TYR A 113 3.92 -1.86 -19.29
C TYR A 113 2.42 -1.79 -18.98
N LEU A 114 1.89 -2.78 -18.25
CA LEU A 114 0.48 -2.81 -17.86
C LEU A 114 0.09 -1.56 -17.05
N VAL A 115 0.92 -1.17 -16.08
CA VAL A 115 0.71 0.04 -15.28
C VAL A 115 0.76 1.31 -16.14
N TYR A 116 1.76 1.41 -17.02
CA TYR A 116 1.91 2.55 -17.93
C TYR A 116 0.70 2.69 -18.86
N ARG A 117 0.28 1.57 -19.47
CA ARG A 117 -0.85 1.47 -20.39
C ARG A 117 -2.15 1.91 -19.71
N ASP A 118 -2.48 1.36 -18.54
CA ASP A 118 -3.70 1.73 -17.81
C ASP A 118 -3.73 3.23 -17.45
N LEU A 119 -2.62 3.78 -16.92
CA LEU A 119 -2.56 5.20 -16.59
C LEU A 119 -2.69 6.09 -17.83
N ARG A 120 -2.04 5.74 -18.95
CA ARG A 120 -2.18 6.48 -20.22
C ARG A 120 -3.61 6.42 -20.76
N LEU A 121 -4.26 5.24 -20.71
CA LEU A 121 -5.67 5.08 -21.11
C LEU A 121 -6.63 5.89 -20.23
N ARG A 122 -6.28 6.10 -18.95
CA ARG A 122 -7.02 6.99 -18.04
C ARG A 122 -6.78 8.49 -18.29
N GLY A 123 -6.04 8.85 -19.34
CA GLY A 123 -5.76 10.23 -19.75
C GLY A 123 -4.64 10.90 -18.95
N TYR A 124 -3.82 10.13 -18.22
CA TYR A 124 -2.68 10.68 -17.51
C TYR A 124 -1.49 10.94 -18.44
N VAL A 125 -0.72 11.97 -18.12
CA VAL A 125 0.65 12.10 -18.63
C VAL A 125 1.57 11.31 -17.72
N VAL A 126 2.26 10.33 -18.29
CA VAL A 126 3.12 9.38 -17.56
C VAL A 126 4.52 9.45 -18.15
N LYS A 127 5.50 9.82 -17.32
CA LYS A 127 6.91 9.86 -17.71
C LYS A 127 7.69 8.76 -17.01
N PRO A 128 8.43 7.90 -17.74
CA PRO A 128 9.35 6.95 -17.14
C PRO A 128 10.35 7.64 -16.20
N CYS A 129 10.76 6.92 -15.17
CA CYS A 129 11.73 7.37 -14.18
C CYS A 129 12.78 6.28 -13.95
N VAL A 130 13.91 6.68 -13.36
CA VAL A 130 14.94 5.75 -12.90
C VAL A 130 14.60 5.26 -11.50
N ASP A 131 15.01 4.03 -11.20
CA ASP A 131 14.90 3.34 -9.91
C ASP A 131 15.12 4.28 -8.70
N PRO A 132 14.32 4.17 -7.63
CA PRO A 132 13.42 3.06 -7.28
C PRO A 132 11.95 3.23 -7.70
N LEU A 133 11.69 4.13 -8.63
CA LEU A 133 10.33 4.44 -9.09
C LEU A 133 10.25 4.23 -10.59
N ASP A 134 9.13 3.73 -11.05
CA ASP A 134 8.94 3.42 -12.46
C ASP A 134 8.42 4.63 -13.22
N PHE A 135 7.51 5.41 -12.62
CA PHE A 135 6.88 6.53 -13.32
C PHE A 135 6.67 7.77 -12.45
N ARG A 136 6.73 8.93 -13.12
CA ARG A 136 6.17 10.19 -12.65
C ARG A 136 4.86 10.43 -13.38
N VAL A 137 3.78 10.61 -12.63
CA VAL A 137 2.44 10.85 -13.19
C VAL A 137 1.99 12.25 -12.83
N PHE A 138 1.60 13.00 -13.85
CA PHE A 138 1.15 14.38 -13.72
C PHE A 138 -0.36 14.40 -13.47
N PRO A 139 -0.91 15.42 -12.79
CA PRO A 139 -2.35 15.56 -12.70
C PRO A 139 -2.98 15.68 -14.09
N ARG A 140 -4.25 15.28 -14.25
CA ARG A 140 -4.97 15.45 -15.52
C ARG A 140 -4.97 16.91 -15.96
N GLY A 141 -4.71 17.15 -17.23
CA GLY A 141 -4.51 18.49 -17.80
C GLY A 141 -3.18 19.16 -17.45
N GLY A 142 -2.36 18.54 -16.59
CA GLY A 142 -1.03 19.03 -16.23
C GLY A 142 -0.01 18.80 -17.35
N SER A 143 0.87 19.79 -17.53
CA SER A 143 1.98 19.70 -18.50
C SER A 143 3.30 19.45 -17.77
N PRO A 144 4.18 18.54 -18.25
CA PRO A 144 5.47 18.30 -17.62
C PRO A 144 6.39 19.51 -17.48
N SER A 145 6.22 20.54 -18.34
CA SER A 145 7.03 21.76 -18.30
C SER A 145 6.54 22.79 -17.29
N LYS A 146 5.24 22.77 -16.92
CA LYS A 146 4.61 23.79 -16.07
C LYS A 146 4.09 23.24 -14.74
N THR A 147 3.76 21.96 -14.69
CA THR A 147 3.06 21.34 -13.57
C THR A 147 3.95 20.26 -12.96
N PRO A 148 4.20 20.30 -11.64
CA PRO A 148 4.91 19.22 -10.97
C PRO A 148 4.12 17.90 -11.05
N SER A 149 4.82 16.76 -11.11
CA SER A 149 4.15 15.45 -11.02
C SER A 149 3.38 15.34 -9.70
N LYS A 150 2.21 14.69 -9.75
CA LYS A 150 1.36 14.41 -8.59
C LYS A 150 1.79 13.12 -7.91
N TYR A 151 1.92 12.05 -8.70
CA TYR A 151 2.30 10.73 -8.20
C TYR A 151 3.70 10.34 -8.65
N TRP A 152 4.37 9.65 -7.74
CA TRP A 152 5.48 8.75 -8.01
C TRP A 152 4.95 7.33 -7.93
N VAL A 153 5.07 6.57 -9.02
CA VAL A 153 4.48 5.25 -9.16
C VAL A 153 5.53 4.16 -9.13
N SER A 154 5.29 3.12 -8.34
CA SER A 154 6.04 1.87 -8.36
C SER A 154 5.13 0.74 -8.86
N ALA A 155 5.55 0.06 -9.92
CA ALA A 155 4.85 -1.04 -10.56
C ALA A 155 5.34 -2.37 -9.95
N LEU A 156 4.42 -3.13 -9.38
CA LEU A 156 4.73 -4.30 -8.56
C LEU A 156 3.91 -5.49 -9.02
N SER A 157 4.51 -6.68 -9.07
CA SER A 157 3.75 -7.92 -9.20
C SER A 157 3.18 -8.33 -7.85
N GLU A 158 2.01 -8.94 -7.80
CA GLU A 158 1.49 -9.58 -6.59
C GLU A 158 2.42 -10.68 -6.04
N ARG A 159 3.25 -11.28 -6.89
CA ARG A 159 4.22 -12.31 -6.51
C ARG A 159 5.50 -11.71 -5.92
N SER A 160 5.65 -10.38 -5.98
CA SER A 160 6.81 -9.71 -5.39
C SER A 160 6.74 -9.72 -3.85
N ILE A 161 7.92 -9.64 -3.24
CA ILE A 161 8.04 -9.54 -1.78
C ILE A 161 7.62 -8.12 -1.38
N PHE A 162 6.65 -8.02 -0.49
CA PHE A 162 6.36 -6.79 0.24
C PHE A 162 7.45 -6.54 1.27
N ASP A 163 8.31 -5.55 1.02
CA ASP A 163 9.33 -5.10 1.97
C ASP A 163 8.90 -3.77 2.60
N LEU A 164 8.53 -3.82 3.88
CA LEU A 164 8.04 -2.66 4.60
C LEU A 164 9.14 -1.60 4.83
N LYS A 165 10.40 -2.03 4.91
CA LYS A 165 11.57 -1.14 5.08
C LYS A 165 11.84 -0.36 3.79
N GLU A 166 11.87 -1.03 2.65
CA GLU A 166 12.06 -0.37 1.35
C GLU A 166 10.86 0.53 1.00
N LEU A 167 9.63 0.09 1.28
CA LEU A 167 8.44 0.95 1.15
C LEU A 167 8.61 2.24 1.97
N ARG A 168 9.00 2.14 3.23
CA ARG A 168 9.20 3.30 4.11
C ARG A 168 10.28 4.24 3.58
N LYS A 169 11.37 3.71 3.02
CA LYS A 169 12.45 4.48 2.38
C LYS A 169 11.94 5.23 1.15
N HIS A 170 11.21 4.56 0.25
CA HIS A 170 10.64 5.19 -0.95
C HIS A 170 9.63 6.28 -0.57
N LEU A 171 8.80 6.01 0.43
CA LEU A 171 7.83 6.97 0.95
C LEU A 171 8.52 8.20 1.54
N SER A 172 9.63 8.04 2.26
CA SER A 172 10.44 9.14 2.76
C SER A 172 10.96 10.05 1.64
N LYS A 173 11.52 9.44 0.58
CA LYS A 173 12.02 10.17 -0.59
C LYS A 173 10.88 10.94 -1.28
N ALA A 174 9.74 10.29 -1.50
CA ALA A 174 8.56 10.92 -2.09
C ALA A 174 8.08 12.12 -1.26
N MET A 175 8.04 12.00 0.07
CA MET A 175 7.64 13.10 0.95
C MET A 175 8.61 14.29 0.89
N GLN A 176 9.93 14.06 0.81
CA GLN A 176 10.93 15.12 0.73
C GLN A 176 10.74 16.01 -0.51
N VAL A 177 10.35 15.41 -1.64
CA VAL A 177 10.07 16.13 -2.88
C VAL A 177 8.58 16.48 -3.05
N LYS A 178 7.78 16.39 -1.96
CA LYS A 178 6.35 16.71 -1.91
C LYS A 178 5.52 15.96 -2.96
N LYS A 179 5.80 14.66 -3.14
CA LYS A 179 5.09 13.74 -4.05
C LYS A 179 4.33 12.68 -3.29
N GLU A 180 3.22 12.24 -3.86
CA GLU A 180 2.46 11.11 -3.35
C GLU A 180 3.01 9.80 -3.93
N LEU A 181 3.29 8.80 -3.08
CA LEU A 181 3.72 7.48 -3.53
C LEU A 181 2.51 6.59 -3.83
N LEU A 182 2.38 6.19 -5.08
CA LEU A 182 1.32 5.30 -5.58
C LEU A 182 1.94 3.95 -5.93
N LEU A 183 1.44 2.89 -5.31
CA LEU A 183 1.87 1.52 -5.59
C LEU A 183 0.84 0.90 -6.51
N ALA A 184 1.27 0.46 -7.70
CA ALA A 184 0.42 -0.19 -8.69
C ALA A 184 0.75 -1.69 -8.69
N VAL A 185 -0.12 -2.48 -8.05
CA VAL A 185 0.05 -3.92 -7.95
C VAL A 185 -0.73 -4.58 -9.08
N VAL A 186 -0.03 -5.39 -9.87
CA VAL A 186 -0.56 -6.22 -10.97
C VAL A 186 -0.69 -7.65 -10.47
N ASP A 187 -1.88 -8.23 -10.57
CA ASP A 187 -2.11 -9.64 -10.24
C ASP A 187 -1.83 -10.59 -11.41
N GLU A 188 -2.06 -11.89 -11.21
CA GLU A 188 -1.80 -12.91 -12.24
C GLU A 188 -2.76 -12.85 -13.45
N GLU A 189 -3.92 -12.23 -13.29
CA GLU A 189 -4.89 -11.99 -14.38
C GLU A 189 -4.65 -10.64 -15.07
N SER A 190 -3.54 -9.97 -14.74
CA SER A 190 -3.17 -8.62 -15.22
C SER A 190 -4.08 -7.49 -14.71
N ASP A 191 -4.88 -7.76 -13.68
CA ASP A 191 -5.76 -6.79 -13.04
C ASP A 191 -4.94 -5.83 -12.16
N LEU A 192 -5.30 -4.54 -12.22
CA LEU A 192 -4.54 -3.46 -11.58
C LEU A 192 -5.22 -2.93 -10.32
N THR A 193 -4.48 -2.96 -9.21
CA THR A 193 -4.90 -2.30 -7.97
C THR A 193 -3.90 -1.26 -7.51
N TYR A 194 -4.40 -0.03 -7.33
CA TYR A 194 -3.61 1.11 -6.88
C TYR A 194 -3.77 1.38 -5.37
N TYR A 195 -2.63 1.52 -4.68
CA TYR A 195 -2.54 1.87 -3.27
C TYR A 195 -1.77 3.17 -3.07
N LEU A 196 -2.40 4.14 -2.43
CA LEU A 196 -1.73 5.35 -1.97
C LEU A 196 -1.06 5.10 -0.62
N ALA A 197 0.26 5.25 -0.58
CA ALA A 197 1.07 5.06 0.63
C ALA A 197 1.31 6.39 1.35
N ARG A 198 1.13 6.42 2.67
CA ARG A 198 1.30 7.64 3.50
C ARG A 198 1.88 7.33 4.87
N VAL A 199 2.74 8.21 5.38
CA VAL A 199 3.12 8.18 6.80
C VAL A 199 2.00 8.84 7.59
N VAL A 200 1.54 8.17 8.64
CA VAL A 200 0.49 8.66 9.53
C VAL A 200 1.09 8.88 10.92
N LYS A 201 0.67 9.95 11.58
CA LYS A 201 0.95 10.21 13.00
C LYS A 201 -0.36 10.09 13.78
N PRO A 202 -0.72 8.89 14.28
CA PRO A 202 -1.97 8.72 15.03
C PRO A 202 -1.97 9.62 16.27
N LYS A 203 -3.10 10.30 16.50
CA LYS A 203 -3.31 11.14 17.68
C LYS A 203 -4.76 11.01 18.13
N GLY A 204 -4.96 10.68 19.39
CA GLY A 204 -6.29 10.63 19.98
C GLY A 204 -6.64 11.90 20.75
N LYS A 205 -7.93 12.09 20.98
CA LYS A 205 -8.50 13.22 21.74
C LYS A 205 -8.82 12.86 23.19
N ARG A 206 -8.27 11.76 23.72
CA ARG A 206 -8.49 11.38 25.12
C ARG A 206 -7.95 12.49 26.03
N GLY A 207 -8.83 13.05 26.88
CA GLY A 207 -8.52 14.18 27.76
C GLY A 207 -7.40 13.87 28.77
N LYS A 208 -6.81 14.92 29.37
CA LYS A 208 -5.69 14.78 30.31
C LYS A 208 -6.13 14.17 31.64
N LYS A 209 -5.32 13.22 32.12
CA LYS A 209 -5.00 12.84 33.52
C LYS A 209 -6.16 12.81 34.52
N ARG A 210 -6.95 11.72 34.47
CA ARG A 210 -7.66 11.21 35.66
C ARG A 210 -6.66 10.52 36.60
N LYS A 211 -6.96 10.48 37.91
CA LYS A 211 -6.20 9.65 38.88
C LYS A 211 -6.14 8.22 38.32
N LYS A 212 -4.94 7.63 38.27
CA LYS A 212 -4.77 6.26 37.78
C LYS A 212 -5.50 5.32 38.75
N PRO A 213 -6.51 4.55 38.30
CA PRO A 213 -7.10 3.52 39.14
C PRO A 213 -6.05 2.46 39.49
N LYS A 214 -6.24 1.86 40.66
CA LYS A 214 -5.57 0.62 41.05
C LYS A 214 -6.66 -0.44 41.14
N ALA A 215 -6.36 -1.64 40.65
CA ALA A 215 -7.27 -2.76 40.69
C ALA A 215 -6.54 -4.08 40.94
N HIS A 216 -7.26 -5.03 41.54
CA HIS A 216 -6.83 -6.38 41.74
C HIS A 216 -7.44 -7.28 40.68
N SER A 217 -6.62 -8.17 40.12
CA SER A 217 -7.04 -9.04 39.03
C SER A 217 -6.52 -10.45 39.20
N LEU A 218 -7.29 -11.40 38.67
CA LEU A 218 -6.99 -12.82 38.70
C LEU A 218 -6.65 -13.28 37.28
N LEU A 219 -5.44 -13.82 37.11
CA LEU A 219 -5.08 -14.58 35.93
C LEU A 219 -5.65 -15.99 36.08
N LEU A 220 -6.60 -16.31 35.22
CA LEU A 220 -7.11 -17.65 35.00
C LEU A 220 -6.10 -18.40 34.10
N GLU A 221 -6.56 -19.09 33.06
CA GLU A 221 -5.65 -19.80 32.15
C GLU A 221 -5.06 -18.84 31.12
N ASP A 222 -5.93 -18.28 30.27
CA ASP A 222 -5.63 -17.36 29.16
C ASP A 222 -6.29 -15.97 29.32
N ARG A 223 -7.06 -15.77 30.39
CA ARG A 223 -7.84 -14.55 30.65
C ARG A 223 -7.50 -13.92 31.99
N VAL A 224 -7.64 -12.61 32.06
CA VAL A 224 -7.44 -11.82 33.27
C VAL A 224 -8.75 -11.13 33.62
N MET A 225 -9.20 -11.34 34.86
CA MET A 225 -10.48 -10.82 35.35
C MET A 225 -10.25 -9.87 36.52
N VAL A 226 -10.87 -8.70 36.48
CA VAL A 226 -11.05 -7.81 37.63
C VAL A 226 -12.44 -8.11 38.20
N MET A 227 -12.48 -8.59 39.44
CA MET A 227 -13.70 -9.14 40.03
C MET A 227 -14.52 -8.08 40.76
N ASP A 228 -13.86 -7.07 41.33
CA ASP A 228 -14.53 -5.95 42.00
C ASP A 228 -15.15 -4.99 40.98
N GLU A 229 -16.39 -4.61 41.21
CA GLU A 229 -17.17 -3.80 40.28
C GLU A 229 -16.67 -2.37 40.15
N GLN A 230 -16.24 -1.77 41.27
CA GLN A 230 -15.77 -0.39 41.30
C GLN A 230 -14.42 -0.29 40.59
N GLU A 231 -13.51 -1.22 40.86
CA GLU A 231 -12.22 -1.35 40.19
C GLU A 231 -12.37 -1.61 38.69
N ALA A 232 -13.28 -2.52 38.32
CA ALA A 232 -13.64 -2.82 36.93
C ALA A 232 -14.13 -1.58 36.18
N ARG A 233 -15.09 -0.87 36.76
CA ARG A 233 -15.66 0.36 36.18
C ARG A 233 -14.61 1.47 36.08
N ALA A 234 -13.77 1.64 37.10
CA ALA A 234 -12.72 2.66 37.10
C ALA A 234 -11.70 2.43 35.98
N LEU A 235 -11.29 1.19 35.72
CA LEU A 235 -10.40 0.86 34.59
C LEU A 235 -11.09 1.08 33.24
N TYR A 236 -12.34 0.65 33.12
CA TYR A 236 -13.11 0.82 31.89
C TYR A 236 -13.31 2.30 31.54
N GLU A 237 -13.72 3.13 32.50
CA GLU A 237 -13.93 4.57 32.29
C GLU A 237 -12.62 5.35 32.12
N HIS A 238 -11.48 4.83 32.58
CA HIS A 238 -10.19 5.48 32.43
C HIS A 238 -9.67 5.40 30.98
N GLY A 239 -9.79 4.24 30.33
CA GLY A 239 -9.17 4.02 29.02
C GLY A 239 -9.94 3.12 28.07
N PHE A 240 -11.18 2.76 28.40
CA PHE A 240 -11.97 1.72 27.72
C PHE A 240 -11.28 0.37 27.72
N TYR A 241 -10.51 0.04 28.77
CA TYR A 241 -9.79 -1.23 28.87
C TYR A 241 -10.77 -2.38 29.05
N GLY A 242 -10.46 -3.52 28.42
CA GLY A 242 -11.19 -4.77 28.60
C GLY A 242 -12.63 -4.75 28.04
N LYS A 243 -13.41 -5.74 28.47
CA LYS A 243 -14.83 -5.86 28.17
C LYS A 243 -15.55 -6.15 29.47
N MET A 244 -16.58 -5.37 29.77
CA MET A 244 -17.48 -5.63 30.90
C MET A 244 -18.28 -6.92 30.65
N ILE A 245 -18.31 -7.81 31.64
CA ILE A 245 -19.08 -9.06 31.68
C ILE A 245 -19.84 -9.06 33.00
N GLY A 246 -21.11 -8.65 32.97
CA GLY A 246 -21.84 -8.28 34.18
C GLY A 246 -21.11 -7.13 34.90
N SER A 247 -20.89 -7.28 36.20
CA SER A 247 -20.13 -6.33 37.04
C SER A 247 -18.61 -6.49 36.97
N ARG A 248 -18.09 -7.46 36.20
CA ARG A 248 -16.66 -7.79 36.15
C ARG A 248 -16.01 -7.30 34.86
N LEU A 249 -14.70 -7.05 34.89
CA LEU A 249 -13.95 -6.66 33.69
C LEU A 249 -13.03 -7.78 33.22
N GLN A 250 -13.20 -8.21 31.97
CA GLN A 250 -12.26 -9.11 31.30
C GLN A 250 -11.23 -8.30 30.52
N LEU A 251 -9.95 -8.46 30.84
CA LEU A 251 -8.82 -7.84 30.15
C LEU A 251 -8.18 -8.84 29.16
N SER A 252 -7.75 -8.35 28.01
CA SER A 252 -6.85 -9.11 27.14
C SER A 252 -5.43 -9.18 27.74
N LEU A 253 -4.61 -10.12 27.27
CA LEU A 253 -3.22 -10.22 27.73
C LEU A 253 -2.41 -8.95 27.44
N ILE A 254 -2.65 -8.28 26.31
CA ILE A 254 -1.96 -7.04 25.93
C ILE A 254 -2.38 -5.88 26.84
N GLU A 255 -3.70 -5.70 27.06
CA GLU A 255 -4.20 -4.69 28.00
C GLU A 255 -3.66 -4.95 29.42
N THR A 256 -3.61 -6.21 29.85
CA THR A 256 -3.05 -6.59 31.15
C THR A 256 -1.57 -6.23 31.25
N ALA A 257 -0.75 -6.58 30.26
CA ALA A 257 0.67 -6.23 30.27
C ALA A 257 0.88 -4.71 30.35
N TYR A 258 0.13 -3.95 29.56
CA TYR A 258 0.18 -2.49 29.60
C TYR A 258 -0.24 -1.92 30.97
N LEU A 259 -1.34 -2.42 31.54
CA LEU A 259 -1.83 -1.95 32.84
C LEU A 259 -0.89 -2.33 34.00
N LEU A 260 -0.26 -3.51 33.94
CA LEU A 260 0.81 -3.93 34.84
C LEU A 260 2.02 -2.98 34.73
N GLU A 261 2.47 -2.68 33.50
CA GLU A 261 3.56 -1.72 33.25
C GLU A 261 3.27 -0.34 33.81
N LYS A 262 2.02 0.13 33.73
CA LYS A 262 1.61 1.44 34.25
C LYS A 262 1.32 1.44 35.76
N GLY A 263 1.41 0.27 36.43
CA GLY A 263 1.13 0.10 37.85
C GLY A 263 -0.34 0.28 38.23
N MET A 264 -1.25 0.04 37.28
CA MET A 264 -2.70 0.24 37.44
C MET A 264 -3.42 -1.04 37.89
N ILE A 265 -2.78 -2.20 37.76
CA ILE A 265 -3.34 -3.47 38.22
C ILE A 265 -2.29 -4.30 38.97
N GLU A 266 -2.77 -5.14 39.88
CA GLU A 266 -2.02 -6.27 40.41
C GLU A 266 -2.64 -7.57 39.90
N VAL A 267 -1.80 -8.50 39.43
CA VAL A 267 -2.26 -9.80 38.91
C VAL A 267 -1.86 -10.89 39.89
N LYS A 268 -2.83 -11.72 40.32
CA LYS A 268 -2.59 -12.96 41.07
C LYS A 268 -3.00 -14.16 40.24
N ASN A 269 -2.32 -15.30 40.41
CA ASN A 269 -2.75 -16.55 39.82
C ASN A 269 -4.02 -17.04 40.53
N ALA A 270 -5.08 -17.37 39.79
CA ALA A 270 -6.34 -17.80 40.38
C ALA A 270 -6.25 -19.15 41.11
N LYS A 271 -5.39 -20.07 40.66
CA LYS A 271 -5.20 -21.39 41.28
C LYS A 271 -4.33 -21.33 42.54
N THR A 272 -3.27 -20.51 42.53
CA THR A 272 -2.27 -20.51 43.61
C THR A 272 -2.33 -19.28 44.53
N GLY A 273 -3.10 -18.26 44.18
CA GLY A 273 -3.17 -16.98 44.90
C GLY A 273 -1.90 -16.12 44.80
N ARG A 274 -0.82 -16.64 44.22
CA ARG A 274 0.49 -15.96 44.17
C ARG A 274 0.46 -14.78 43.20
N ARG A 275 1.08 -13.66 43.59
CA ARG A 275 1.28 -12.48 42.73
C ARG A 275 2.16 -12.83 41.53
N ILE A 276 1.80 -12.31 40.36
CA ILE A 276 2.53 -12.45 39.11
C ILE A 276 3.14 -11.10 38.76
N GLY A 277 4.48 -11.02 38.80
CA GLY A 277 5.21 -9.84 38.34
C GLY A 277 5.19 -9.69 36.82
N LEU A 278 5.44 -8.48 36.33
CA LEU A 278 5.44 -8.14 34.90
C LEU A 278 6.31 -9.09 34.07
N HIS A 279 7.54 -9.37 34.51
CA HIS A 279 8.45 -10.26 33.78
C HIS A 279 7.87 -11.67 33.56
N SER A 280 7.32 -12.28 34.62
CA SER A 280 6.69 -13.60 34.56
C SER A 280 5.44 -13.58 33.67
N PHE A 281 4.63 -12.53 33.78
CA PHE A 281 3.46 -12.33 32.94
C PHE A 281 3.84 -12.24 31.45
N LEU A 282 4.82 -11.41 31.09
CA LEU A 282 5.31 -11.26 29.72
C LEU A 282 5.87 -12.58 29.16
N LYS A 283 6.59 -13.35 29.98
CA LYS A 283 7.08 -14.69 29.59
C LYS A 283 5.93 -15.62 29.24
N LYS A 284 4.85 -15.65 30.05
CA LYS A 284 3.66 -16.45 29.77
C LYS A 284 2.93 -15.97 28.51
N ALA A 285 2.74 -14.66 28.36
CA ALA A 285 2.05 -14.08 27.21
C ALA A 285 2.77 -14.37 25.87
N ARG A 286 4.11 -14.30 25.84
CA ARG A 286 4.91 -14.65 24.65
C ARG A 286 4.84 -16.12 24.26
N LYS A 287 4.64 -17.03 25.23
CA LYS A 287 4.40 -18.45 24.93
C LYS A 287 3.07 -18.67 24.23
N ILE A 288 2.04 -17.90 24.59
CA ILE A 288 0.70 -17.98 23.98
C ILE A 288 0.69 -17.30 22.60
N GLN A 289 1.38 -16.16 22.47
CA GLN A 289 1.39 -15.36 21.26
C GLN A 289 2.83 -14.92 20.91
N PRO A 290 3.50 -15.57 19.94
CA PRO A 290 4.92 -15.30 19.65
C PRO A 290 5.23 -13.83 19.29
N ASP A 291 4.33 -13.14 18.59
CA ASP A 291 4.48 -11.73 18.19
C ASP A 291 4.04 -10.71 19.26
N PHE A 292 3.74 -11.18 20.48
CA PHE A 292 3.22 -10.35 21.59
C PHE A 292 4.06 -9.10 21.86
N GLY A 293 5.40 -9.23 21.79
CA GLY A 293 6.30 -8.11 22.03
C GLY A 293 6.14 -6.95 21.04
N LEU A 294 5.91 -7.26 19.76
CA LEU A 294 5.66 -6.25 18.72
C LEU A 294 4.30 -5.58 18.96
N ARG A 295 3.27 -6.39 19.22
CA ARG A 295 1.91 -5.90 19.47
C ARG A 295 1.86 -5.00 20.71
N LEU A 296 2.52 -5.37 21.80
CA LEU A 296 2.57 -4.58 23.03
C LEU A 296 3.26 -3.22 22.82
N LYS A 297 4.37 -3.18 22.06
CA LYS A 297 5.05 -1.93 21.72
C LYS A 297 4.13 -0.96 20.96
N VAL A 298 3.43 -1.46 19.94
CA VAL A 298 2.46 -0.65 19.16
C VAL A 298 1.25 -0.24 20.00
N PHE A 299 0.72 -1.14 20.82
CA PHE A 299 -0.39 -0.84 21.74
C PHE A 299 -0.02 0.31 22.68
N ARG A 300 1.14 0.21 23.32
CA ARG A 300 1.66 1.24 24.24
C ARG A 300 1.81 2.59 23.56
N ASP A 301 2.43 2.62 22.38
CA ASP A 301 2.65 3.88 21.64
C ASP A 301 1.34 4.57 21.25
N LEU A 302 0.35 3.81 20.78
CA LEU A 302 -0.99 4.34 20.47
C LEU A 302 -1.69 4.86 21.73
N GLU A 303 -1.68 4.10 22.83
CA GLU A 303 -2.28 4.50 24.11
C GLU A 303 -1.63 5.76 24.70
N ASP A 304 -0.31 5.86 24.63
CA ASP A 304 0.46 7.02 25.07
C ASP A 304 0.17 8.26 24.19
N LYS A 305 -0.18 8.06 22.90
CA LYS A 305 -0.69 9.09 21.98
C LYS A 305 -2.19 9.39 22.16
N GLY A 306 -2.82 8.83 23.18
CA GLY A 306 -4.24 9.02 23.51
C GLY A 306 -5.21 8.31 22.56
N VAL A 307 -4.72 7.44 21.68
CA VAL A 307 -5.52 6.59 20.81
C VAL A 307 -5.99 5.39 21.61
N ILE A 308 -7.30 5.13 21.60
CA ILE A 308 -7.88 4.00 22.33
C ILE A 308 -7.76 2.75 21.48
N VAL A 309 -7.15 1.71 22.02
CA VAL A 309 -6.83 0.48 21.27
C VAL A 309 -7.67 -0.68 21.79
N LYS A 310 -8.40 -1.34 20.89
CA LYS A 310 -9.17 -2.57 21.17
C LYS A 310 -8.74 -3.69 20.24
N THR A 311 -9.11 -4.93 20.55
CA THR A 311 -8.87 -6.08 19.66
C THR A 311 -9.44 -5.84 18.25
N GLY A 312 -8.62 -6.12 17.24
CA GLY A 312 -8.97 -6.04 15.82
C GLY A 312 -9.44 -7.37 15.22
N PHE A 313 -9.59 -8.42 16.04
CA PHE A 313 -9.82 -9.80 15.60
C PHE A 313 -10.98 -9.95 14.61
N LYS A 314 -12.10 -9.24 14.86
CA LYS A 314 -13.28 -9.25 13.96
C LYS A 314 -13.01 -8.73 12.55
N TYR A 315 -11.86 -8.12 12.31
CA TYR A 315 -11.43 -7.57 11.02
C TYR A 315 -10.12 -8.20 10.52
N GLY A 316 -9.66 -9.29 11.13
CA GLY A 316 -8.38 -9.92 10.76
C GLY A 316 -7.16 -9.04 11.04
N SER A 317 -7.27 -8.05 11.94
CA SER A 317 -6.19 -7.14 12.33
C SER A 317 -5.78 -7.33 13.79
N HIS A 318 -4.57 -6.92 14.16
CA HIS A 318 -4.14 -7.00 15.57
C HIS A 318 -5.02 -6.09 16.43
N PHE A 319 -5.25 -4.87 15.97
CA PHE A 319 -6.02 -3.87 16.69
C PHE A 319 -7.00 -3.13 15.81
N ARG A 320 -8.08 -2.65 16.43
CA ARG A 320 -8.87 -1.53 15.94
C ARG A 320 -8.63 -0.35 16.87
N ALA A 321 -8.43 0.83 16.31
CA ALA A 321 -8.02 2.00 17.09
C ALA A 321 -8.94 3.20 16.85
N TYR A 322 -9.24 3.92 17.94
CA TYR A 322 -10.17 5.03 17.97
C TYR A 322 -9.43 6.32 18.35
N THR A 323 -9.64 7.39 17.58
CA THR A 323 -9.08 8.71 17.88
C THR A 323 -9.96 9.52 18.83
N MET A 324 -11.13 8.99 19.19
CA MET A 324 -12.11 9.59 20.09
C MET A 324 -12.91 8.48 20.79
N ASP A 325 -13.90 8.86 21.60
CA ASP A 325 -14.72 7.95 22.39
C ASP A 325 -15.34 6.82 21.54
N PRO A 326 -15.13 5.52 21.88
CA PRO A 326 -15.64 4.38 21.13
C PRO A 326 -17.17 4.24 21.16
N HIS A 327 -17.86 4.87 22.12
CA HIS A 327 -19.32 4.91 22.16
C HIS A 327 -19.89 5.97 21.19
N LYS A 328 -19.10 6.98 20.83
CA LYS A 328 -19.54 8.10 19.99
C LYS A 328 -19.06 8.00 18.54
N ALA A 329 -18.04 7.18 18.28
CA ALA A 329 -17.48 7.02 16.96
C ALA A 329 -16.99 5.61 16.67
N HIS A 330 -17.02 5.24 15.39
CA HIS A 330 -16.40 4.02 14.93
C HIS A 330 -14.86 4.11 14.97
N ALA A 331 -14.21 2.94 15.07
CA ALA A 331 -12.76 2.86 14.94
C ALA A 331 -12.31 3.47 13.62
N LYS A 332 -11.30 4.33 13.67
CA LYS A 332 -10.73 4.98 12.48
C LYS A 332 -9.70 4.08 11.79
N TYR A 333 -8.93 3.34 12.60
CA TYR A 333 -7.81 2.55 12.12
C TYR A 333 -8.01 1.05 12.38
N LEU A 334 -7.55 0.24 11.45
CA LEU A 334 -7.15 -1.16 11.70
C LEU A 334 -5.62 -1.19 11.71
N VAL A 335 -5.01 -1.87 12.67
CA VAL A 335 -3.56 -1.80 12.89
C VAL A 335 -2.96 -3.20 12.90
N HIS A 336 -1.89 -3.40 12.11
CA HIS A 336 -0.97 -4.53 12.26
C HIS A 336 0.36 -4.04 12.81
N ALA A 337 0.96 -4.84 13.68
CA ALA A 337 2.26 -4.55 14.28
C ALA A 337 3.30 -5.44 13.60
N PHE A 338 4.29 -4.82 12.98
CA PHE A 338 5.35 -5.49 12.26
C PHE A 338 6.72 -5.01 12.77
N SER A 339 7.75 -5.85 12.64
CA SER A 339 9.12 -5.36 12.79
C SER A 339 9.44 -4.40 11.64
N ALA A 340 10.34 -3.44 11.86
CA ALA A 340 10.73 -2.50 10.80
C ALA A 340 11.36 -3.18 9.56
N GLY A 341 11.87 -4.40 9.71
CA GLY A 341 12.40 -5.23 8.62
C GLY A 341 11.43 -6.31 8.13
N HIS A 342 10.13 -6.17 8.40
CA HIS A 342 9.14 -7.16 7.98
C HIS A 342 9.11 -7.30 6.45
N LYS A 343 9.17 -8.56 6.02
CA LYS A 343 8.92 -8.99 4.64
C LYS A 343 7.71 -9.91 4.63
N GLY A 344 6.86 -9.77 3.62
CA GLY A 344 5.66 -10.59 3.44
C GLY A 344 5.28 -10.67 1.97
N MET A 345 4.11 -11.25 1.69
CA MET A 345 3.57 -11.36 0.33
C MET A 345 2.52 -10.28 0.07
N TRP A 346 2.49 -9.70 -1.13
CA TRP A 346 1.49 -8.69 -1.50
C TRP A 346 0.03 -9.13 -1.32
N PRO A 347 -0.37 -10.38 -1.58
CA PRO A 347 -1.71 -10.87 -1.27
C PRO A 347 -2.14 -10.63 0.19
N GLU A 348 -1.23 -10.77 1.16
CA GLU A 348 -1.55 -10.54 2.58
C GLU A 348 -1.85 -9.06 2.84
N VAL A 349 -1.04 -8.18 2.27
CA VAL A 349 -1.22 -6.72 2.33
C VAL A 349 -2.51 -6.31 1.63
N SER A 350 -2.75 -6.84 0.43
CA SER A 350 -3.94 -6.60 -0.37
C SER A 350 -5.22 -7.01 0.38
N ARG A 351 -5.23 -8.18 1.03
CA ARG A 351 -6.34 -8.62 1.89
C ARG A 351 -6.58 -7.65 3.05
N ALA A 352 -5.53 -7.23 3.75
CA ALA A 352 -5.65 -6.28 4.86
C ALA A 352 -6.22 -4.92 4.40
N VAL A 353 -5.74 -4.39 3.27
CA VAL A 353 -6.27 -3.15 2.68
C VAL A 353 -7.72 -3.33 2.24
N ARG A 354 -8.07 -4.44 1.56
CA ARG A 354 -9.43 -4.73 1.09
C ARG A 354 -10.43 -4.80 2.23
N VAL A 355 -10.09 -5.50 3.32
CA VAL A 355 -10.93 -5.58 4.52
C VAL A 355 -11.12 -4.19 5.12
N SER A 356 -10.04 -3.43 5.30
CA SER A 356 -10.12 -2.07 5.87
C SER A 356 -11.00 -1.13 5.03
N HIS A 357 -10.87 -1.20 3.71
CA HIS A 357 -11.66 -0.41 2.77
C HIS A 357 -13.15 -0.77 2.86
N GLY A 358 -13.48 -2.06 2.93
CA GLY A 358 -14.87 -2.54 3.05
C GLY A 358 -15.57 -2.04 4.31
N VAL A 359 -14.84 -1.87 5.42
CA VAL A 359 -15.40 -1.37 6.69
C VAL A 359 -15.15 0.13 6.92
N LYS A 360 -14.77 0.87 5.87
CA LYS A 360 -14.46 2.31 5.88
C LYS A 360 -13.46 2.70 6.96
N LYS A 361 -12.34 1.98 7.06
CA LYS A 361 -11.23 2.23 7.99
C LYS A 361 -9.92 2.32 7.24
N ASP A 362 -8.98 3.08 7.79
CA ASP A 362 -7.63 3.13 7.27
C ASP A 362 -6.80 1.99 7.89
N ILE A 363 -6.17 1.16 7.06
CA ILE A 363 -5.17 0.19 7.53
C ILE A 363 -3.86 0.92 7.88
N LEU A 364 -3.29 0.60 9.04
CA LEU A 364 -2.01 1.11 9.52
C LEU A 364 -1.05 -0.06 9.80
N PHE A 365 0.12 -0.01 9.20
CA PHE A 365 1.25 -0.86 9.53
C PHE A 365 2.14 -0.13 10.53
N GLY A 366 2.04 -0.54 11.80
CA GLY A 366 2.91 -0.09 12.88
C GLY A 366 4.26 -0.76 12.79
N MET A 367 5.26 -0.03 12.29
CA MET A 367 6.64 -0.45 12.11
C MET A 367 7.42 -0.27 13.40
N VAL A 368 7.83 -1.38 14.01
CA VAL A 368 8.60 -1.39 15.26
C VAL A 368 10.10 -1.45 14.95
N GLY A 369 10.79 -0.32 15.05
CA GLY A 369 12.25 -0.19 14.92
C GLY A 369 12.87 0.47 16.16
N LYS A 370 13.79 1.43 15.94
CA LYS A 370 14.28 2.33 17.00
C LYS A 370 13.15 3.20 17.54
N GLU A 371 12.34 3.73 16.63
CA GLU A 371 11.08 4.40 16.89
C GLU A 371 9.92 3.62 16.26
N ILE A 372 8.69 3.96 16.64
CA ILE A 372 7.48 3.37 16.05
C ILE A 372 6.90 4.34 15.03
N GLU A 373 6.83 3.89 13.79
CA GLU A 373 6.26 4.64 12.67
C GLU A 373 5.01 3.94 12.14
N TYR A 374 4.09 4.70 11.55
CA TYR A 374 2.86 4.14 10.98
C TYR A 374 2.78 4.47 9.50
N VAL A 375 2.71 3.43 8.68
CA VAL A 375 2.47 3.54 7.23
C VAL A 375 1.04 3.10 6.94
N ALA A 376 0.28 3.95 6.25
CA ALA A 376 -1.04 3.64 5.75
C ALA A 376 -0.98 3.31 4.26
N LEU A 377 -1.75 2.30 3.85
CA LEU A 377 -2.04 2.03 2.45
C LEU A 377 -3.54 2.21 2.21
N LYS A 378 -3.91 3.05 1.26
CA LYS A 378 -5.32 3.27 0.91
C LYS A 378 -5.55 2.87 -0.54
N ARG A 379 -6.50 1.96 -0.79
CA ARG A 379 -6.93 1.66 -2.16
C ARG A 379 -7.53 2.92 -2.77
N VAL A 380 -7.10 3.25 -3.98
CA VAL A 380 -7.57 4.41 -4.74
C VAL A 380 -7.87 4.00 -6.19
N ARG A 381 -8.69 4.81 -6.85
CA ARG A 381 -8.80 4.81 -8.31
C ARG A 381 -8.18 6.13 -8.77
N PRO A 382 -6.94 6.12 -9.28
CA PRO A 382 -6.31 7.34 -9.77
C PRO A 382 -7.12 7.92 -10.92
#